data_AF-A0A6M0A9L0-F1
#
_entry.id   AF-A0A6M0A9L0-F1
#
_cell.length_a   1.000
_cell.length_b   1.000
_cell.length_c   1.000
_cell.angle_alpha   90.00
_cell.angle_beta   90.00
_cell.angle_gamma   90.00
#
_symmetry.space_group_name_H-M   'P 1'
#
loop_
_entity.id
_entity.type
_entity.pdbx_description
1 polymer ?
#
loop_
_entity_poly.entity_id
_entity_poly.type
_entity_poly.pdbx_seq_one_letter_code
_entity_poly.pdbx_strand_id
1 'polypeptide(L)'
;MDIENFLPNFEYNPNNPNLPDSFGKPQPGRKQIKHILIGSPKIVRVTIYSLYSRGYAQVDEWSTPQPIGNSGEVISILIRHLLVD
;
A
#
# COMPACT_ATOMS: atom_id res chain seq x y z
N MET A 1 -18.32 15.14 14.38
CA MET A 1 -16.85 15.26 14.22
C MET A 1 -16.54 14.30 13.10
N ASP A 2 -16.54 14.85 11.90
CA ASP A 2 -16.79 14.06 10.68
C ASP A 2 -15.47 13.74 10.01
N ILE A 3 -15.25 12.45 9.79
CA ILE A 3 -14.00 11.85 9.31
C ILE A 3 -13.73 12.22 7.83
N GLU A 4 -14.74 12.77 7.14
CA GLU A 4 -14.70 13.28 5.76
C GLU A 4 -13.68 14.42 5.56
N ASN A 5 -13.27 15.14 6.62
CA ASN A 5 -12.31 16.24 6.51
C ASN A 5 -10.82 15.81 6.42
N PHE A 6 -10.53 14.50 6.50
CA PHE A 6 -9.15 13.98 6.48
C PHE A 6 -8.77 13.18 5.24
N LEU A 7 -9.65 13.03 4.26
CA LEU A 7 -9.28 12.47 2.96
C LEU A 7 -9.01 13.63 2.00
N PRO A 8 -7.77 13.79 1.48
CA PRO A 8 -7.56 14.64 0.33
C PRO A 8 -8.44 14.11 -0.80
N ASN A 9 -9.30 14.96 -1.35
CA ASN A 9 -10.04 14.63 -2.56
C ASN A 9 -9.01 14.44 -3.69
N PHE A 10 -8.54 13.21 -3.92
CA PHE A 10 -7.64 12.84 -5.02
C PHE A 10 -8.38 12.82 -6.36
N GLU A 11 -9.21 13.82 -6.61
CA GLU A 11 -9.55 14.18 -7.98
C GLU A 11 -8.25 14.64 -8.63
N TYR A 12 -7.62 13.72 -9.35
CA TYR A 12 -6.44 14.00 -10.16
C TYR A 12 -6.83 15.03 -11.23
N ASN A 13 -6.68 16.31 -10.88
CA ASN A 13 -6.73 17.42 -11.81
C ASN A 13 -5.28 17.74 -12.23
N PRO A 14 -4.85 17.38 -13.45
CA PRO A 14 -3.49 17.59 -13.91
C PRO A 14 -3.09 19.08 -14.02
N ASN A 15 -4.04 20.00 -13.84
CA ASN A 15 -3.82 21.45 -13.96
C ASN A 15 -3.94 22.21 -12.63
N ASN A 16 -3.96 21.54 -11.46
CA ASN A 16 -3.99 22.22 -10.18
C ASN A 16 -2.59 22.80 -9.82
N PRO A 17 -2.40 24.13 -9.72
CA PRO A 17 -1.11 24.74 -9.39
C PRO A 17 -0.64 24.45 -7.96
N ASN A 18 -1.55 23.99 -7.09
CA ASN A 18 -1.29 23.70 -5.68
C ASN A 18 -1.08 22.19 -5.42
N LEU A 19 -0.77 21.38 -6.44
CA LEU A 19 -0.40 19.99 -6.21
C LEU A 19 0.87 19.96 -5.35
N PRO A 20 0.88 19.38 -4.14
CA PRO A 20 2.12 19.22 -3.40
C PRO A 20 3.07 18.40 -4.27
N ASP A 21 4.21 19.00 -4.57
CA ASP A 21 5.25 18.56 -5.51
C ASP A 21 5.92 17.22 -5.13
N SER A 22 5.33 16.50 -4.15
CA SER A 22 5.81 15.28 -3.53
C SER A 22 5.12 14.01 -4.04
N PHE A 23 4.02 14.10 -4.80
CA PHE A 23 3.39 12.92 -5.40
C PHE A 23 4.09 12.55 -6.70
N GLY A 24 5.28 11.94 -6.60
CA GLY A 24 5.90 11.24 -7.73
C GLY A 24 7.33 11.64 -8.09
N LYS A 25 7.94 12.64 -7.43
CA LYS A 25 9.38 12.87 -7.59
C LYS A 25 10.14 11.82 -6.78
N PRO A 26 10.99 10.97 -7.39
CA PRO A 26 11.87 10.07 -6.65
C PRO A 26 12.77 10.93 -5.77
N GLN A 27 12.49 10.93 -4.46
CA GLN A 27 13.33 11.64 -3.51
C GLN A 27 14.69 10.93 -3.48
N PRO A 28 15.80 11.65 -3.68
CA PRO A 28 17.14 11.08 -3.55
C PRO A 28 17.25 10.31 -2.23
N GLY A 29 17.75 9.08 -2.29
CA GLY A 29 17.90 8.21 -1.11
C GLY A 29 16.72 7.27 -0.82
N ARG A 30 15.56 7.41 -1.46
CA ARG A 30 14.46 6.45 -1.29
C ARG A 30 14.61 5.24 -2.23
N LYS A 31 14.70 4.03 -1.66
CA LYS A 31 14.73 2.76 -2.38
C LYS A 31 13.42 2.01 -2.23
N GLN A 32 12.97 1.39 -3.32
CA GLN A 32 11.75 0.58 -3.34
C GLN A 32 12.00 -0.80 -2.73
N ILE A 33 11.08 -1.27 -1.89
CA ILE A 33 11.00 -2.66 -1.43
C ILE A 33 9.60 -3.21 -1.69
N LYS A 34 9.54 -4.50 -2.06
CA LYS A 34 8.29 -5.25 -2.21
C LYS A 34 8.18 -6.29 -1.12
N HIS A 35 7.07 -6.29 -0.40
CA HIS A 35 6.68 -7.37 0.51
C HIS A 35 5.69 -8.26 -0.23
N ILE A 36 5.95 -9.57 -0.24
CA ILE A 36 5.14 -10.54 -0.96
C ILE A 36 4.62 -11.54 0.07
N LEU A 37 3.29 -11.61 0.20
CA LEU A 37 2.61 -12.62 1.00
C LEU A 37 2.04 -13.68 0.07
N ILE A 38 2.37 -14.94 0.30
CA ILE A 38 1.81 -16.10 -0.40
C ILE A 38 1.33 -17.09 0.64
N GLY A 39 0.13 -17.64 0.44
CA GLY A 39 -0.42 -18.70 1.28
C GLY A 39 -1.94 -18.79 1.13
N SER A 40 -2.59 -19.53 2.03
CA SER A 40 -4.05 -19.64 1.99
C SER A 40 -4.73 -18.27 2.12
N PRO A 41 -5.93 -18.06 1.53
CA PRO A 41 -6.67 -16.80 1.63
C PRO A 41 -6.84 -16.31 3.08
N LYS A 42 -7.09 -17.25 4.01
CA LYS A 42 -7.24 -16.95 5.44
C LYS A 42 -5.93 -16.45 6.07
N ILE A 43 -4.81 -17.12 5.81
CA ILE A 43 -3.51 -16.76 6.39
C ILE A 43 -3.04 -15.40 5.85
N VAL A 44 -3.19 -15.15 4.54
CA VAL A 44 -2.81 -13.86 3.93
C VAL A 44 -3.62 -12.72 4.56
N ARG A 45 -4.95 -12.89 4.68
CA ARG A 45 -5.81 -11.89 5.32
C ARG A 45 -5.44 -11.64 6.79
N VAL A 46 -5.24 -12.69 7.59
CA VAL A 46 -4.85 -12.56 9.00
C VAL A 46 -3.49 -11.87 9.15
N THR A 47 -2.55 -12.16 8.24
CA THR A 47 -1.22 -11.52 8.23
C THR A 47 -1.33 -10.03 7.94
N ILE A 48 -2.12 -9.63 6.93
CA ILE A 48 -2.37 -8.22 6.61
C ILE A 48 -2.93 -7.48 7.82
N TYR A 49 -3.99 -8.01 8.47
CA TYR A 49 -4.55 -7.38 9.67
C TYR A 49 -3.58 -7.35 10.86
N SER A 50 -2.70 -8.35 10.98
CA SER A 50 -1.67 -8.39 12.02
C SER A 50 -0.57 -7.34 11.79
N LEU A 51 -0.22 -7.08 10.53
CA LEU A 51 0.72 -6.01 10.17
C LEU A 51 0.07 -4.63 10.35
N TYR A 52 -1.22 -4.51 10.01
CA TYR A 52 -2.02 -3.31 10.28
C TYR A 52 -2.08 -2.97 11.77
N SER A 53 -2.42 -3.94 12.63
CA SER A 53 -2.51 -3.70 14.08
C SER A 53 -1.18 -3.31 14.73
N ARG A 54 -0.06 -3.66 14.08
CA ARG A 54 1.30 -3.25 14.48
C ARG A 54 1.73 -1.91 13.88
N GLY A 55 0.86 -1.22 13.13
CA GLY A 55 1.16 0.05 12.46
C GLY A 55 2.14 -0.10 11.30
N TYR A 56 2.35 -1.32 10.78
CA TYR A 56 3.33 -1.55 9.72
C TYR A 56 2.86 -0.97 8.38
N ALA A 57 1.63 -1.27 7.98
CA ALA A 57 1.00 -0.79 6.75
C ALA A 57 -0.52 -0.79 6.90
N GLN A 58 -1.21 0.12 6.20
CA GLN A 58 -2.66 0.11 6.08
C GLN A 58 -3.12 -1.11 5.26
N VAL A 59 -4.37 -1.52 5.46
CA VAL A 59 -4.93 -2.69 4.78
C VAL A 59 -5.07 -2.46 3.27
N ASP A 60 -5.40 -1.25 2.86
CA ASP A 60 -5.59 -0.81 1.47
C ASP A 60 -4.28 -0.54 0.71
N GLU A 61 -3.15 -0.44 1.40
CA GLU A 61 -1.82 -0.38 0.78
C GLU A 61 -1.39 -1.73 0.16
N TRP A 62 -2.04 -2.83 0.56
CA TRP A 62 -1.80 -4.15 -0.02
C TRP A 62 -2.62 -4.36 -1.29
N SER A 63 -2.05 -5.02 -2.29
CA SER A 63 -2.82 -5.44 -3.47
C SER A 63 -3.92 -6.42 -3.07
N THR A 64 -5.10 -6.31 -3.69
CA THR A 64 -6.19 -7.28 -3.55
C THR A 64 -5.66 -8.70 -3.75
N PRO A 65 -5.80 -9.62 -2.78
CA PRO A 65 -5.29 -10.97 -2.90
C PRO A 65 -5.79 -11.65 -4.19
N GLN A 66 -4.88 -12.09 -5.04
CA GLN A 66 -5.19 -12.77 -6.30
C GLN A 66 -4.83 -14.26 -6.19
N PRO A 67 -5.62 -15.18 -6.75
CA PRO A 67 -5.22 -16.58 -6.85
C PRO A 67 -3.86 -16.74 -7.54
N ILE A 68 -3.03 -17.65 -7.04
CA ILE A 68 -1.75 -17.98 -7.67
C ILE A 68 -1.73 -19.47 -8.06
N GLY A 69 -1.72 -19.73 -9.37
CA GLY A 69 -1.77 -21.08 -9.93
C GLY A 69 -3.00 -21.87 -9.47
N ASN A 70 -2.82 -23.18 -9.28
CA ASN A 70 -3.88 -24.13 -8.91
C ASN A 70 -3.75 -24.65 -7.47
N SER A 71 -2.90 -24.04 -6.63
CA SER A 71 -2.63 -24.52 -5.26
C SER A 71 -3.71 -24.12 -4.24
N GLY A 72 -4.67 -23.27 -4.62
CA GLY A 72 -5.61 -22.67 -3.67
C GLY A 72 -4.99 -21.57 -2.80
N GLU A 73 -3.77 -21.15 -3.12
CA GLU A 73 -3.10 -20.02 -2.49
C GLU A 73 -3.44 -18.70 -3.19
N VAL A 74 -3.23 -17.61 -2.47
CA VAL A 74 -3.31 -16.26 -3.00
C VAL A 74 -2.01 -15.52 -2.76
N ILE A 75 -1.75 -14.53 -3.61
CA ILE A 75 -0.66 -13.58 -3.48
C ILE A 75 -1.20 -12.18 -3.19
N SER A 76 -0.54 -11.46 -2.29
CA SER A 76 -0.77 -10.03 -2.04
C SER A 76 0.58 -9.31 -1.88
N ILE A 77 0.70 -8.14 -2.50
CA ILE A 77 1.95 -7.40 -2.62
C ILE A 77 1.77 -6.00 -2.00
N LEU A 78 2.72 -5.60 -1.16
CA LEU A 78 2.87 -4.24 -0.65
C LEU A 78 4.17 -3.63 -1.20
N ILE A 79 4.09 -2.42 -1.73
CA ILE A 79 5.23 -1.67 -2.26
C ILE A 79 5.49 -0.46 -1.37
N ARG A 80 6.72 -0.32 -0.85
CA ARG A 80 7.12 0.85 -0.05
C ARG A 80 8.40 1.47 -0.57
N HIS A 81 8.57 2.77 -0.34
CA HIS A 81 9.80 3.50 -0.59
C HIS A 81 10.41 3.89 0.75
N LEU A 82 11.54 3.29 1.09
CA LEU A 82 12.24 3.52 2.35
C LEU A 82 13.43 4.44 2.08
N LEU A 83 13.67 5.40 2.98
CA LEU A 83 14.92 6.16 2.96
C LEU A 83 16.05 5.20 3.33
N VAL A 84 17.11 5.19 2.54
CA VAL A 84 18.33 4.42 2.79
C VAL A 84 19.47 5.43 2.78
N ASP A 85 20.10 5.58 3.94
CA ASP A 85 21.30 6.41 4.14
C ASP A 85 22.53 5.83 3.40
#